data_AF-A0A0K0DUP8-F1
#
_entry.id   AF-A0A0K0DUP8-F1
#
_cell.length_a   1.000
_cell.length_b   1.000
_cell.length_c   1.000
_cell.angle_alpha   90.00
_cell.angle_beta   90.00
_cell.angle_gamma   90.00
#
_symmetry.space_group_name_H-M   'P 1'
#
loop_
_entity.id
_entity.type
_entity.pdbx_description
1 polymer ?
#
loop_
_entity_poly.entity_id
_entity_poly.type
_entity_poly.pdbx_seq_one_letter_code
_entity_poly.pdbx_strand_id
1 'polypeptide(L)'
;MNEYVNWNYNDLKNEKLFLSHCWENLKESLNQLAFSNYKTYADASRTSQECTTTITQLDDFLKSSSSEINQIINSVKEFSEKSKEIHSNFDTLRKLHSSESVGRQLISLPKMMDDCVRDGQYESAYMLTKFGLDLTRNRLTEKPIVKVVAENLMESRHKLLDELFNKFAFSIDLATSIKVISSIKQIPFVTNVQMKVSLLQYRDLYLDKLLANIIEDQDFYMKMIDIFRDCIHDTIVLYISVFPERVVSRKNEKIKWEQWNKGSQTFLLHSWALHNIDRMFDNLNNIEKNKSLIDIEAIYMKLVSCASSFARIGLDFRNTVADKFSQIMIKYTFHNIDTCTVKLTSATKLNIINVDENYENATKPLVESEFLAVHLNNLKTNWSLYRWDDGTVYANEIVAILNDMRHFLLPSNLNSIIMVLKNSFRQIFEWLDNFIGEEYRNNEPLAEVMFIKEVIPYIEACLKKIFSYDLINDLYNGEVEENDYDLFMTLFDKECLKNCKNAAFFEKIYYEENKNNETESV
;
A
#
# COMPACT_ATOMS: atom_id res chain seq x y z
N MET A 1 10.08 105.85 95.16
CA MET A 1 11.10 105.72 96.25
C MET A 1 11.92 106.98 96.50
N ASN A 2 12.05 107.94 95.57
CA ASN A 2 12.81 109.18 95.81
C ASN A 2 12.08 110.29 96.60
N GLU A 3 10.77 110.16 96.87
CA GLU A 3 10.00 111.19 97.58
C GLU A 3 10.10 111.11 99.12
N TYR A 4 10.52 109.97 99.67
CA TYR A 4 10.46 109.72 101.12
C TYR A 4 11.64 110.27 101.92
N VAL A 5 12.69 110.79 101.28
CA VAL A 5 13.91 111.25 101.98
C VAL A 5 13.70 112.57 102.73
N ASN A 6 12.73 113.39 102.31
CA ASN A 6 12.37 114.64 102.99
C ASN A 6 11.13 114.54 103.89
N TRP A 7 10.60 113.32 104.09
CA TRP A 7 9.40 113.12 104.90
C TRP A 7 9.77 113.11 106.38
N ASN A 8 9.08 113.96 107.15
CA ASN A 8 9.20 113.92 108.59
C ASN A 8 8.54 112.63 109.10
N TYR A 9 8.94 112.16 110.29
CA TYR A 9 8.51 110.88 110.86
C TYR A 9 6.98 110.68 110.89
N ASN A 10 6.22 111.77 111.00
CA ASN A 10 4.76 111.73 111.01
C ASN A 10 4.14 111.37 109.65
N ASP A 11 4.76 111.77 108.54
CA ASP A 11 4.23 111.52 107.19
C ASP A 11 4.37 110.04 106.81
N LEU A 12 5.50 109.41 107.16
CA LEU A 12 5.73 107.97 107.00
C LEU A 12 4.77 107.10 107.84
N LYS A 13 4.36 107.57 109.02
CA LYS A 13 3.44 106.82 109.89
C LYS A 13 2.02 106.78 109.33
N ASN A 14 1.56 107.88 108.74
CA ASN A 14 0.23 107.94 108.13
C ASN A 14 0.14 107.08 106.86
N GLU A 15 1.18 107.07 106.02
CA GLU A 15 1.20 106.24 104.81
C GLU A 15 1.21 104.73 105.14
N LYS A 16 1.94 104.32 106.19
CA LYS A 16 1.94 102.92 106.65
C LYS A 16 0.56 102.46 107.12
N LEU A 17 -0.18 103.33 107.82
CA LEU A 17 -1.55 103.03 108.25
C LEU A 17 -2.49 102.90 107.05
N PHE A 18 -2.35 103.76 106.04
CA PHE A 18 -3.14 103.71 104.82
C PHE A 18 -2.88 102.42 104.02
N LEU A 19 -1.61 102.04 103.84
CA LEU A 19 -1.23 100.79 103.16
C LEU A 19 -1.72 99.53 103.88
N SER A 20 -1.71 99.52 105.22
CA SER A 20 -2.23 98.38 105.99
C SER A 20 -3.73 98.21 105.80
N HIS A 21 -4.48 99.30 105.72
CA HIS A 21 -5.93 99.26 105.50
C HIS A 21 -6.28 98.78 104.08
N CYS A 22 -5.52 99.23 103.07
CA CYS A 22 -5.66 98.73 101.69
C CYS A 22 -5.36 97.22 101.59
N TRP A 23 -4.37 96.71 102.33
CA TRP A 23 -4.03 95.28 102.33
C TRP A 23 -5.14 94.41 102.93
N GLU A 24 -5.76 94.86 104.03
CA GLU A 24 -6.89 94.13 104.63
C GLU A 24 -8.10 94.09 103.67
N ASN A 25 -8.44 95.21 103.03
CA ASN A 25 -9.53 95.26 102.05
C ASN A 25 -9.26 94.35 100.83
N LEU A 26 -8.01 94.25 100.38
CA LEU A 26 -7.62 93.37 99.27
C LEU A 26 -7.74 91.88 99.65
N LYS A 27 -7.40 91.53 100.89
CA LYS A 27 -7.52 90.16 101.39
C LYS A 27 -8.97 89.72 101.56
N GLU A 28 -9.84 90.61 102.06
CA GLU A 28 -11.27 90.33 102.16
C GLU A 28 -11.92 90.17 100.79
N SER A 29 -11.59 91.04 99.83
CA SER A 29 -12.12 90.94 98.46
C SER A 29 -11.65 89.68 97.73
N LEU A 30 -10.39 89.25 97.91
CA LEU A 30 -9.90 87.99 97.33
C LEU A 30 -10.61 86.76 97.93
N ASN A 31 -10.80 86.74 99.26
CA ASN A 31 -11.50 85.64 99.91
C ASN A 31 -12.97 85.58 99.51
N GLN A 32 -13.65 86.72 99.40
CA GLN A 32 -15.02 86.77 98.89
C GLN A 32 -15.09 86.28 97.44
N LEU A 33 -14.12 86.65 96.59
CA LEU A 33 -14.07 86.19 95.20
C LEU A 33 -13.84 84.67 95.10
N ALA A 34 -12.94 84.11 95.91
CA ALA A 34 -12.66 82.68 95.94
C ALA A 34 -13.87 81.87 96.47
N PHE A 35 -14.54 82.34 97.52
CA PHE A 35 -15.71 81.66 98.08
C PHE A 35 -16.93 81.74 97.17
N SER A 36 -17.22 82.94 96.64
CA SER A 36 -18.36 83.14 95.73
C SER A 36 -18.25 82.30 94.46
N ASN A 37 -17.03 82.06 93.97
CA ASN A 37 -16.79 81.31 92.74
C ASN A 37 -16.29 79.86 92.95
N TYR A 38 -16.28 79.35 94.19
CA TYR A 38 -15.79 77.98 94.48
C TYR A 38 -16.51 76.90 93.66
N LYS A 39 -17.83 77.04 93.49
CA LYS A 39 -18.64 76.12 92.69
C LYS A 39 -18.20 76.11 91.22
N THR A 40 -17.89 77.29 90.66
CA THR A 40 -17.38 77.43 89.30
C THR A 40 -16.03 76.73 89.13
N TYR A 41 -15.13 76.83 90.13
CA TYR A 41 -13.84 76.13 90.09
C TYR A 41 -13.99 74.61 90.24
N ALA A 42 -14.85 74.14 91.13
CA ALA A 42 -15.11 72.71 91.33
C ALA A 42 -15.78 72.08 90.10
N ASP A 43 -16.77 72.77 89.52
CA ASP A 43 -17.40 72.35 88.28
C ASP A 43 -16.37 72.35 87.15
N ALA A 44 -15.57 73.42 86.98
CA ALA A 44 -14.51 73.46 85.96
C ALA A 44 -13.49 72.32 86.12
N SER A 45 -13.11 71.96 87.35
CA SER A 45 -12.22 70.81 87.60
C SER A 45 -12.87 69.49 87.23
N ARG A 46 -14.17 69.32 87.51
CA ARG A 46 -14.92 68.11 87.17
C ARG A 46 -15.09 67.98 85.66
N THR A 47 -15.46 69.07 84.98
CA THR A 47 -15.53 69.10 83.51
C THR A 47 -14.15 68.85 82.90
N SER A 48 -13.08 69.37 83.50
CA SER A 48 -11.70 69.10 83.04
C SER A 48 -11.34 67.62 83.17
N GLN A 49 -11.73 66.95 84.27
CA GLN A 49 -11.48 65.54 84.46
C GLN A 49 -12.31 64.67 83.50
N GLU A 50 -13.60 64.99 83.32
CA GLU A 50 -14.47 64.32 82.33
C GLU A 50 -13.94 64.51 80.90
N CYS A 51 -13.50 65.72 80.54
CA CYS A 51 -12.80 65.99 79.29
C CYS A 51 -11.53 65.15 79.15
N THR A 52 -10.74 64.99 80.22
CA THR A 52 -9.51 64.19 80.17
C THR A 52 -9.81 62.70 79.97
N THR A 53 -10.86 62.17 80.63
CA THR A 53 -11.28 60.77 80.45
C THR A 53 -11.85 60.50 79.07
N THR A 54 -12.63 61.43 78.52
CA THR A 54 -13.18 61.29 77.16
C THR A 54 -12.10 61.44 76.09
N ILE A 55 -11.11 62.32 76.31
CA ILE A 55 -9.94 62.44 75.43
C ILE A 55 -9.10 61.17 75.45
N THR A 56 -8.89 60.55 76.61
CA THR A 56 -8.12 59.29 76.70
C THR A 56 -8.86 58.12 76.06
N GLN A 57 -10.17 58.00 76.24
CA GLN A 57 -10.98 57.00 75.53
C GLN A 57 -10.97 57.21 74.01
N LEU A 58 -11.03 58.46 73.56
CA LEU A 58 -10.90 58.80 72.14
C LEU A 58 -9.52 58.44 71.60
N ASP A 59 -8.45 58.67 72.37
CA ASP A 59 -7.08 58.33 71.98
C ASP A 59 -6.90 56.80 71.85
N ASP A 60 -7.46 56.03 72.79
CA ASP A 60 -7.41 54.56 72.73
C ASP A 60 -8.22 54.00 71.54
N PHE A 61 -9.42 54.54 71.30
CA PHE A 61 -10.23 54.16 70.13
C PHE A 61 -9.53 54.53 68.82
N LEU A 62 -8.94 55.72 68.73
CA LEU A 62 -8.16 56.14 67.56
C LEU A 62 -6.96 55.22 67.32
N LYS A 63 -6.28 54.75 68.37
CA LYS A 63 -5.18 53.79 68.26
C LYS A 63 -5.65 52.43 67.73
N SER A 64 -6.74 51.86 68.27
CA SER A 64 -7.27 50.57 67.80
C SER A 64 -7.81 50.67 66.38
N SER A 65 -8.60 51.70 66.08
CA SER A 65 -9.12 51.92 64.73
C SER A 65 -8.02 52.23 63.73
N SER A 66 -6.94 52.91 64.13
CA SER A 66 -5.78 53.12 63.26
C SER A 66 -5.14 51.80 62.81
N SER A 67 -5.03 50.81 63.71
CA SER A 67 -4.53 49.47 63.36
C SER A 67 -5.42 48.77 62.33
N GLU A 68 -6.73 48.72 62.56
CA GLU A 68 -7.68 48.08 61.65
C GLU A 68 -7.76 48.80 60.30
N ILE A 69 -7.78 50.13 60.30
CA ILE A 69 -7.74 50.95 59.09
C ILE A 69 -6.47 50.65 58.29
N ASN A 70 -5.32 50.49 58.94
CA ASN A 70 -4.07 50.12 58.25
C ASN A 70 -4.14 48.73 57.62
N GLN A 71 -4.78 47.75 58.28
CA GLN A 71 -4.98 46.43 57.69
C GLN A 71 -5.90 46.49 56.46
N ILE A 72 -7.02 47.21 56.54
CA ILE A 72 -7.94 47.39 55.40
C ILE A 72 -7.22 48.12 54.26
N ILE A 73 -6.45 49.17 54.54
CA ILE A 73 -5.66 49.88 53.53
C ILE A 73 -4.68 48.93 52.85
N ASN A 74 -4.01 48.05 53.60
CA ASN A 74 -3.07 47.09 53.03
C ASN A 74 -3.78 46.04 52.17
N SER A 75 -4.90 45.48 52.63
CA SER A 75 -5.68 44.53 51.82
C SER A 75 -6.27 45.18 50.56
N VAL A 76 -6.71 46.44 50.63
CA VAL A 76 -7.17 47.20 49.46
C VAL A 76 -6.02 47.48 48.50
N LYS A 77 -4.82 47.77 48.99
CA LYS A 77 -3.62 47.92 48.16
C LYS A 77 -3.25 46.61 47.45
N GLU A 78 -3.15 45.50 48.18
CA GLU A 78 -2.87 44.18 47.58
C GLU A 78 -3.93 43.78 46.55
N PHE A 79 -5.21 44.01 46.86
CA PHE A 79 -6.30 43.77 45.92
C PHE A 79 -6.18 44.67 44.68
N SER A 80 -5.85 45.95 44.86
CA SER A 80 -5.63 46.88 43.75
C SER A 80 -4.46 46.46 42.87
N GLU A 81 -3.37 45.99 43.45
CA GLU A 81 -2.19 45.50 42.71
C GLU A 81 -2.52 44.24 41.89
N LYS A 82 -3.12 43.22 42.52
CA LYS A 82 -3.57 42.01 41.80
C LYS A 82 -4.61 42.31 40.74
N SER A 83 -5.55 43.21 41.03
CA SER A 83 -6.56 43.64 40.05
C SER A 83 -5.92 44.35 38.87
N LYS A 84 -4.86 45.15 39.07
CA LYS A 84 -4.12 45.80 37.98
C LYS A 84 -3.35 44.78 37.14
N GLU A 85 -2.73 43.79 37.76
CA GLU A 85 -2.05 42.69 37.05
C GLU A 85 -3.05 41.89 36.19
N ILE A 86 -4.19 41.51 36.77
CA ILE A 86 -5.27 40.83 36.05
C ILE A 86 -5.81 41.70 34.92
N HIS A 87 -6.04 42.99 35.16
CA HIS A 87 -6.51 43.91 34.13
C HIS A 87 -5.49 44.06 32.99
N SER A 88 -4.20 44.14 33.31
CA SER A 88 -3.12 44.17 32.33
C SER A 88 -3.09 42.89 31.48
N ASN A 89 -3.28 41.73 32.10
CA ASN A 89 -3.39 40.46 31.40
C ASN A 89 -4.64 40.40 30.51
N PHE A 90 -5.80 40.87 31.00
CA PHE A 90 -7.02 40.97 30.20
C PHE A 90 -6.89 41.96 29.04
N ASP A 91 -6.22 43.09 29.23
CA ASP A 91 -5.94 44.05 28.16
C ASP A 91 -5.02 43.44 27.12
N THR A 92 -4.03 42.66 27.55
CA THR A 92 -3.15 41.92 26.63
C THR A 92 -3.93 40.87 25.84
N LEU A 93 -4.83 40.12 26.49
CA LEU A 93 -5.74 39.18 25.83
C LEU A 93 -6.75 39.87 24.91
N ARG A 94 -7.27 41.04 25.29
CA ARG A 94 -8.20 41.83 24.48
C ARG A 94 -7.52 42.39 23.24
N LYS A 95 -6.26 42.84 23.36
CA LYS A 95 -5.40 43.21 22.22
C LYS A 95 -5.10 42.02 21.33
N LEU A 96 -4.97 40.81 21.89
CA LEU A 96 -4.82 39.58 21.10
C LEU A 96 -6.14 39.19 20.40
N HIS A 97 -7.29 39.46 21.01
CA HIS A 97 -8.60 39.11 20.44
C HIS A 97 -9.11 40.11 19.39
N SER A 98 -8.55 41.32 19.33
CA SER A 98 -8.90 42.27 18.27
C SER A 98 -8.68 41.62 16.90
N SER A 99 -9.62 41.84 15.98
CA SER A 99 -9.67 41.16 14.68
C SER A 99 -8.40 41.30 13.85
N GLU A 100 -7.64 42.38 14.06
CA GLU A 100 -6.41 42.70 13.35
C GLU A 100 -5.14 42.22 14.05
N SER A 101 -5.24 41.56 15.21
CA SER A 101 -4.04 41.12 15.92
C SER A 101 -3.30 40.04 15.11
N VAL A 102 -2.01 40.25 14.90
CA VAL A 102 -1.11 39.29 14.23
C VAL A 102 -1.13 37.93 14.95
N GLY A 103 -1.31 37.94 16.28
CA GLY A 103 -1.41 36.72 17.09
C GLY A 103 -2.63 35.88 16.74
N ARG A 104 -3.80 36.50 16.54
CA ARG A 104 -5.01 35.77 16.15
C ARG A 104 -4.89 35.21 14.74
N GLN A 105 -4.34 35.99 13.81
CA GLN A 105 -4.07 35.53 12.44
C GLN A 105 -3.14 34.31 12.47
N LEU A 106 -2.04 34.37 13.24
CA LEU A 106 -1.10 33.26 13.39
C LEU A 106 -1.77 31.99 13.94
N ILE A 107 -2.57 32.12 15.00
CA ILE A 107 -3.28 30.97 15.61
C ILE A 107 -4.35 30.41 14.67
N SER A 108 -4.89 31.20 13.74
CA SER A 108 -5.86 30.73 12.75
C SER A 108 -5.25 29.98 11.57
N LEU A 109 -3.94 30.12 11.31
CA LEU A 109 -3.29 29.51 10.15
C LEU A 109 -3.41 27.98 10.08
N PRO A 110 -3.28 27.20 11.18
CA PRO A 110 -3.47 25.75 11.11
C PRO A 110 -4.90 25.38 10.66
N LYS A 111 -5.91 26.10 11.15
CA LYS A 111 -7.29 25.90 10.71
C LYS A 111 -7.47 26.26 9.23
N MET A 112 -6.90 27.38 8.81
CA MET A 112 -6.90 27.76 7.39
C MET A 112 -6.18 26.72 6.52
N MET A 113 -5.10 26.13 7.00
CA MET A 113 -4.40 25.04 6.32
C MET A 113 -5.31 23.82 6.16
N ASP A 114 -5.98 23.38 7.23
CA ASP A 114 -6.92 22.25 7.16
C ASP A 114 -8.08 22.55 6.19
N ASP A 115 -8.60 23.79 6.20
CA ASP A 115 -9.63 24.23 5.26
C ASP A 115 -9.11 24.24 3.81
N CYS A 116 -7.91 24.76 3.55
CA CYS A 116 -7.30 24.75 2.22
C CYS A 116 -7.01 23.33 1.71
N VAL A 117 -6.58 22.42 2.59
CA VAL A 117 -6.34 21.00 2.25
C VAL A 117 -7.66 20.33 1.89
N ARG A 118 -8.71 20.53 2.70
CA ARG A 118 -10.04 19.97 2.48
C ARG A 118 -10.71 20.50 1.21
N ASP A 119 -10.53 21.77 0.91
CA ASP A 119 -11.14 22.44 -0.25
C ASP A 119 -10.33 22.22 -1.55
N GLY A 120 -9.22 21.47 -1.50
CA GLY A 120 -8.37 21.19 -2.67
C GLY A 120 -7.57 22.39 -3.18
N GLN A 121 -7.42 23.44 -2.36
CA GLN A 121 -6.66 24.64 -2.69
C GLN A 121 -5.17 24.43 -2.36
N TYR A 122 -4.52 23.52 -3.09
CA TYR A 122 -3.13 23.14 -2.84
C TYR A 122 -2.14 24.30 -2.96
N GLU A 123 -2.47 25.30 -3.80
CA GLU A 123 -1.64 26.51 -3.99
C GLU A 123 -1.51 27.30 -2.67
N SER A 124 -2.65 27.53 -2.02
CA SER A 124 -2.68 28.22 -0.72
C SER A 124 -2.06 27.37 0.39
N ALA A 125 -2.29 26.05 0.35
CA ALA A 125 -1.75 25.14 1.34
C ALA A 125 -0.20 25.05 1.31
N TYR A 126 0.43 25.07 0.13
CA TYR A 126 1.89 25.13 0.10
C TYR A 126 2.42 26.49 0.57
N MET A 127 1.74 27.60 0.27
CA MET A 127 2.18 28.93 0.72
C MET A 127 2.20 28.99 2.25
N LEU A 128 1.22 28.37 2.89
CA LEU A 128 1.16 28.20 4.34
C LEU A 128 2.27 27.27 4.87
N THR A 129 2.60 26.20 4.14
CA THR A 129 3.71 25.29 4.52
C THR A 129 5.07 26.01 4.42
N LYS A 130 5.26 26.80 3.36
CA LYS A 130 6.45 27.64 3.18
C LYS A 130 6.53 28.72 4.27
N PHE A 131 5.41 29.33 4.63
CA PHE A 131 5.33 30.28 5.74
C PHE A 131 5.72 29.63 7.07
N GLY A 132 5.22 28.42 7.37
CA GLY A 132 5.63 27.65 8.53
C GLY A 132 7.15 27.41 8.56
N LEU A 133 7.74 27.14 7.40
CA LEU A 133 9.19 26.98 7.26
C LEU A 133 9.96 28.29 7.46
N ASP A 134 9.46 29.41 6.95
CA ASP A 134 10.07 30.73 7.19
C ASP A 134 9.97 31.14 8.67
N LEU A 135 8.90 30.78 9.38
CA LEU A 135 8.79 30.97 10.82
C LEU A 135 9.88 30.21 11.60
N THR A 136 10.19 28.97 11.20
CA THR A 136 11.27 28.19 11.83
C THR A 136 12.66 28.75 11.52
N ARG A 137 12.89 29.27 10.31
CA ARG A 137 14.18 29.85 9.91
C ARG A 137 14.48 31.17 10.61
N ASN A 138 13.46 32.00 10.82
CA ASN A 138 13.60 33.33 11.43
C ASN A 138 13.77 33.30 12.96
N ARG A 139 14.00 32.14 13.58
CA ARG A 139 14.14 31.95 15.04
C ARG A 139 12.95 32.46 15.87
N LEU A 140 11.79 32.69 15.25
CA LEU A 140 10.57 33.11 15.94
C LEU A 140 9.97 31.97 16.79
N THR A 141 10.44 30.74 16.58
CA THR A 141 10.08 29.53 17.32
C THR A 141 10.60 29.47 18.76
N GLU A 142 11.35 30.47 19.23
CA GLU A 142 11.63 30.64 20.67
C GLU A 142 10.34 30.81 21.48
N LYS A 143 9.28 31.34 20.86
CA LYS A 143 7.95 31.43 21.48
C LYS A 143 7.19 30.12 21.27
N PRO A 144 6.70 29.46 22.33
CA PRO A 144 6.08 28.13 22.24
C PRO A 144 4.84 28.10 21.33
N ILE A 145 4.04 29.17 21.30
CA ILE A 145 2.85 29.26 20.44
C ILE A 145 3.25 29.25 18.95
N VAL A 146 4.29 30.01 18.59
CA VAL A 146 4.79 30.08 17.19
C VAL A 146 5.35 28.72 16.78
N LYS A 147 6.03 28.03 17.70
CA LYS A 147 6.56 26.68 17.47
C LYS A 147 5.43 25.70 17.15
N VAL A 148 4.37 25.64 17.96
CA VAL A 148 3.22 24.75 17.72
C VAL A 148 2.54 25.06 16.38
N VAL A 149 2.34 26.34 16.06
CA VAL A 149 1.75 26.74 14.76
C VAL A 149 2.65 26.30 13.60
N ALA A 150 3.96 26.56 13.69
CA ALA A 150 4.90 26.18 12.65
C ALA A 150 4.97 24.66 12.46
N GLU A 151 4.98 23.88 13.56
CA GLU A 151 4.94 22.42 13.54
C GLU A 151 3.67 21.91 12.89
N ASN A 152 2.49 22.43 13.24
CA ASN A 152 1.23 22.04 12.62
C ASN A 152 1.19 22.35 11.10
N LEU A 153 1.70 23.52 10.70
CA LEU A 153 1.81 23.89 9.28
C LEU A 153 2.84 23.03 8.53
N MET A 154 3.86 22.52 9.21
CA MET A 154 4.81 21.57 8.64
C MET A 154 4.27 20.14 8.62
N GLU A 155 3.41 19.76 9.55
CA GLU A 155 2.81 18.44 9.63
C GLU A 155 1.76 18.23 8.55
N SER A 156 0.95 19.26 8.25
CA SER A 156 -0.03 19.23 7.16
C SER A 156 0.61 18.95 5.79
N ARG A 157 1.91 19.20 5.64
CA ARG A 157 2.73 18.77 4.51
C ARG A 157 2.55 17.29 4.18
N HIS A 158 2.52 16.43 5.20
CA HIS A 158 2.38 14.99 5.00
C HIS A 158 1.02 14.67 4.38
N LYS A 159 -0.05 15.29 4.90
CA LYS A 159 -1.41 15.16 4.35
C LYS A 159 -1.49 15.65 2.91
N LEU A 160 -0.87 16.79 2.61
CA LEU A 160 -0.82 17.35 1.25
C LEU A 160 -0.09 16.41 0.27
N LEU A 161 1.05 15.86 0.68
CA LEU A 161 1.79 14.92 -0.16
C LEU A 161 0.97 13.65 -0.40
N ASP A 162 0.32 13.12 0.63
CA ASP A 162 -0.51 11.94 0.52
C ASP A 162 -1.68 12.17 -0.47
N GLU A 163 -2.43 13.27 -0.30
CA GLU A 163 -3.51 13.67 -1.21
C GLU A 163 -3.04 13.86 -2.66
N LEU A 164 -1.90 14.53 -2.87
CA LEU A 164 -1.37 14.78 -4.20
C LEU A 164 -0.84 13.51 -4.86
N PHE A 165 -0.12 12.66 -4.12
CA PHE A 165 0.37 11.41 -4.67
C PHE A 165 -0.74 10.38 -4.89
N ASN A 166 -1.77 10.37 -4.04
CA ASN A 166 -2.92 9.48 -4.19
C ASN A 166 -3.67 9.68 -5.52
N LYS A 167 -3.55 10.86 -6.16
CA LYS A 167 -4.07 11.07 -7.53
C LYS A 167 -3.42 10.15 -8.57
N PHE A 168 -2.18 9.72 -8.36
CA PHE A 168 -1.50 8.75 -9.24
C PHE A 168 -1.99 7.31 -9.01
N ALA A 169 -2.70 7.04 -7.91
CA ALA A 169 -3.36 5.77 -7.61
C ALA A 169 -4.62 5.50 -8.45
N PHE A 170 -4.92 6.39 -9.40
CA PHE A 170 -6.08 6.37 -10.29
C PHE A 170 -5.64 6.74 -11.72
N SER A 171 -6.57 6.66 -12.66
CA SER A 171 -6.36 7.20 -14.00
C SER A 171 -6.20 8.71 -13.93
N ILE A 172 -5.05 9.22 -14.36
CA ILE A 172 -4.72 10.65 -14.37
C ILE A 172 -4.24 11.03 -15.77
N ASP A 173 -4.76 12.13 -16.30
CA ASP A 173 -4.33 12.66 -17.59
C ASP A 173 -2.98 13.38 -17.48
N LEU A 174 -2.29 13.50 -18.61
CA LEU A 174 -0.94 14.06 -18.65
C LEU A 174 -0.88 15.53 -18.20
N ALA A 175 -1.92 16.33 -18.48
CA ALA A 175 -1.93 17.73 -18.08
C ALA A 175 -2.08 17.86 -16.56
N THR A 176 -2.94 17.05 -15.94
CA THR A 176 -3.09 17.03 -14.47
C THR A 176 -1.86 16.47 -13.78
N SER A 177 -1.21 15.44 -14.31
CA SER A 177 0.01 14.87 -13.71
C SER A 177 1.15 15.89 -13.63
N ILE A 178 1.34 16.71 -14.67
CA ILE A 178 2.32 17.81 -14.69
C ILE A 178 1.97 18.85 -13.63
N LYS A 179 0.69 19.25 -13.52
CA LYS A 179 0.22 20.20 -12.50
C LYS A 179 0.48 19.67 -11.09
N VAL A 180 0.07 18.44 -10.80
CA VAL A 180 0.25 17.79 -9.49
C VAL A 180 1.73 17.77 -9.10
N ILE A 181 2.62 17.40 -10.03
CA ILE A 181 4.05 17.35 -9.71
C ILE A 181 4.67 18.73 -9.59
N SER A 182 4.18 19.72 -10.35
CA SER A 182 4.56 21.12 -10.13
C SER A 182 4.18 21.58 -8.73
N SER A 183 2.99 21.20 -8.23
CA SER A 183 2.56 21.47 -6.86
C SER A 183 3.43 20.73 -5.84
N ILE A 184 3.74 19.45 -6.04
CA ILE A 184 4.62 18.68 -5.14
C ILE A 184 6.02 19.31 -5.07
N LYS A 185 6.56 19.82 -6.19
CA LYS A 185 7.86 20.50 -6.23
C LYS A 185 7.92 21.79 -5.40
N GLN A 186 6.78 22.42 -5.12
CA GLN A 186 6.70 23.60 -4.26
C GLN A 186 6.71 23.23 -2.76
N ILE A 187 6.41 21.98 -2.43
CA ILE A 187 6.38 21.49 -1.05
C ILE A 187 7.83 21.26 -0.56
N PRO A 188 8.24 21.83 0.57
CA PRO A 188 9.62 21.71 1.05
C PRO A 188 9.98 20.28 1.51
N PHE A 189 11.28 20.00 1.51
CA PHE A 189 11.87 18.73 1.96
C PHE A 189 11.40 17.49 1.19
N VAL A 190 11.01 17.64 -0.07
CA VAL A 190 10.76 16.52 -0.98
C VAL A 190 11.90 16.47 -2.00
N THR A 191 12.72 15.44 -1.90
CA THR A 191 13.82 15.25 -2.85
C THR A 191 13.27 14.76 -4.21
N ASN A 192 14.02 15.02 -5.28
CA ASN A 192 13.63 14.54 -6.61
C ASN A 192 13.52 13.01 -6.68
N VAL A 193 14.39 12.29 -5.95
CA VAL A 193 14.36 10.83 -5.88
C VAL A 193 13.09 10.36 -5.17
N GLN A 194 12.74 10.97 -4.03
CA GLN A 194 11.50 10.65 -3.32
C GLN A 194 10.27 10.87 -4.21
N MET A 195 10.18 11.99 -4.93
CA MET A 195 9.05 12.23 -5.85
C MET A 195 8.92 11.14 -6.91
N LYS A 196 10.06 10.74 -7.51
CA LYS A 196 10.10 9.71 -8.55
C LYS A 196 9.69 8.34 -8.01
N VAL A 197 10.21 7.95 -6.84
CA VAL A 197 9.87 6.68 -6.19
C VAL A 197 8.40 6.66 -5.78
N SER A 198 7.92 7.71 -5.10
CA SER A 198 6.54 7.79 -4.66
C SER A 198 5.57 7.75 -5.83
N LEU A 199 5.85 8.46 -6.92
CA LEU A 199 5.00 8.38 -8.11
C LEU A 199 4.87 6.93 -8.62
N LEU A 200 5.99 6.21 -8.75
CA LEU A 200 5.98 4.82 -9.22
C LEU A 200 5.25 3.88 -8.25
N GLN A 201 5.43 4.05 -6.93
CA GLN A 201 4.70 3.29 -5.91
C GLN A 201 3.18 3.48 -6.04
N TYR A 202 2.73 4.72 -6.26
CA TYR A 202 1.31 5.00 -6.46
C TYR A 202 0.78 4.47 -7.80
N ARG A 203 1.64 4.38 -8.83
CA ARG A 203 1.29 3.68 -10.09
C ARG A 203 1.18 2.17 -9.90
N ASP A 204 2.00 1.57 -9.03
CA ASP A 204 1.83 0.15 -8.65
C ASP A 204 0.49 -0.06 -7.95
N LEU A 205 0.09 0.83 -7.04
CA LEU A 205 -1.24 0.77 -6.40
C LEU A 205 -2.38 0.88 -7.43
N TYR A 206 -2.21 1.72 -8.46
CA TYR A 206 -3.19 1.80 -9.56
C TYR A 206 -3.27 0.50 -10.35
N LEU A 207 -2.12 -0.08 -10.70
CA LEU A 207 -2.04 -1.36 -11.39
C LEU A 207 -2.70 -2.47 -10.57
N ASP A 208 -2.42 -2.55 -9.27
CA ASP A 208 -2.99 -3.56 -8.37
C ASP A 208 -4.51 -3.43 -8.28
N LYS A 209 -5.05 -2.21 -8.24
CA LYS A 209 -6.51 -1.97 -8.30
C LYS A 209 -7.11 -2.45 -9.62
N LEU A 210 -6.44 -2.22 -10.75
CA LEU A 210 -6.92 -2.69 -12.06
C LEU A 210 -6.93 -4.21 -12.13
N LEU A 211 -5.86 -4.86 -11.62
CA LEU A 211 -5.79 -6.32 -11.57
C LEU A 211 -6.86 -6.89 -10.65
N ALA A 212 -7.08 -6.29 -9.47
CA ALA A 212 -8.12 -6.71 -8.53
C ALA A 212 -9.53 -6.74 -9.15
N ASN A 213 -9.82 -5.84 -10.08
CA ASN A 213 -11.12 -5.76 -10.75
C ASN A 213 -11.37 -6.90 -11.75
N ILE A 214 -10.32 -7.61 -12.20
CA ILE A 214 -10.43 -8.67 -13.22
C ILE A 214 -10.13 -10.08 -12.69
N ILE A 215 -9.77 -10.25 -11.40
CA ILE A 215 -9.30 -11.54 -10.85
C ILE A 215 -10.31 -12.68 -11.09
N GLU A 216 -11.61 -12.39 -11.08
CA GLU A 216 -12.68 -13.38 -11.23
C GLU A 216 -13.10 -13.61 -12.70
N ASP A 217 -12.52 -12.88 -13.66
CA ASP A 217 -12.85 -13.02 -15.08
C ASP A 217 -12.29 -14.32 -15.68
N GLN A 218 -13.07 -14.98 -16.54
CA GLN A 218 -12.62 -16.17 -17.28
C GLN A 218 -11.40 -15.87 -18.18
N ASP A 219 -11.36 -14.67 -18.77
CA ASP A 219 -10.26 -14.20 -19.62
C ASP A 219 -9.18 -13.43 -18.83
N PHE A 220 -9.03 -13.70 -17.53
CA PHE A 220 -8.14 -12.96 -16.63
C PHE A 220 -6.74 -12.74 -17.23
N TYR A 221 -6.07 -13.80 -17.70
CA TYR A 221 -4.70 -13.69 -18.22
C TYR A 221 -4.61 -12.78 -19.46
N MET A 222 -5.61 -12.85 -20.34
CA MET A 222 -5.66 -12.03 -21.55
C MET A 222 -5.87 -10.56 -21.21
N LYS A 223 -6.78 -10.25 -20.28
CA LYS A 223 -7.02 -8.88 -19.81
C LYS A 223 -5.85 -8.35 -18.98
N MET A 224 -5.22 -9.21 -18.19
CA MET A 224 -4.06 -8.90 -17.37
C MET A 224 -2.89 -8.43 -18.22
N ILE A 225 -2.56 -9.14 -19.32
CA ILE A 225 -1.48 -8.72 -20.23
C ILE A 225 -1.76 -7.34 -20.84
N ASP A 226 -3.01 -7.04 -21.21
CA ASP A 226 -3.38 -5.72 -21.71
C ASP A 226 -3.23 -4.64 -20.63
N ILE A 227 -3.69 -4.91 -19.40
CA ILE A 227 -3.57 -3.99 -18.27
C ILE A 227 -2.11 -3.68 -17.98
N PHE A 228 -1.23 -4.69 -17.95
CA PHE A 228 0.21 -4.49 -17.77
C PHE A 228 0.78 -3.66 -18.92
N ARG A 229 0.44 -4.00 -20.17
CA ARG A 229 0.89 -3.24 -21.35
C ARG A 229 0.51 -1.76 -21.23
N ASP A 230 -0.76 -1.49 -21.00
CA ASP A 230 -1.32 -0.14 -21.01
C ASP A 230 -0.84 0.66 -19.80
N CYS A 231 -0.81 0.06 -18.61
CA CYS A 231 -0.36 0.74 -17.39
C CYS A 231 1.14 1.04 -17.40
N ILE A 232 1.99 0.11 -17.87
CA ILE A 232 3.43 0.35 -18.01
C ILE A 232 3.67 1.43 -19.07
N HIS A 233 3.01 1.34 -20.22
CA HIS A 233 3.14 2.35 -21.28
C HIS A 233 2.74 3.73 -20.80
N ASP A 234 1.54 3.87 -20.22
CA ASP A 234 1.02 5.12 -19.66
C ASP A 234 1.97 5.68 -18.59
N THR A 235 2.45 4.83 -17.69
CA THR A 235 3.37 5.24 -16.62
C THR A 235 4.72 5.70 -17.17
N ILE A 236 5.26 5.05 -18.20
CA ILE A 236 6.50 5.48 -18.87
C ILE A 236 6.32 6.86 -19.49
N VAL A 237 5.24 7.06 -20.27
CA VAL A 237 4.94 8.35 -20.93
C VAL A 237 4.75 9.45 -19.90
N LEU A 238 3.97 9.18 -18.86
CA LEU A 238 3.73 10.11 -17.77
C LEU A 238 5.03 10.46 -17.04
N TYR A 239 5.84 9.47 -16.68
CA TYR A 239 7.08 9.67 -15.93
C TYR A 239 8.08 10.53 -16.72
N ILE A 240 8.28 10.23 -18.00
CA ILE A 240 9.21 10.97 -18.87
C ILE A 240 8.74 12.42 -19.05
N SER A 241 7.42 12.63 -19.16
CA SER A 241 6.85 13.96 -19.34
C SER A 241 6.94 14.83 -18.09
N VAL A 242 6.74 14.23 -16.92
CA VAL A 242 6.75 14.89 -15.61
C VAL A 242 8.17 15.17 -15.11
N PHE A 243 9.11 14.28 -15.44
CA PHE A 243 10.53 14.38 -15.12
C PHE A 243 11.36 14.46 -16.39
N PRO A 244 11.23 15.55 -17.18
CA PRO A 244 11.97 15.69 -18.42
C PRO A 244 13.46 15.61 -18.12
N GLU A 245 14.14 14.74 -18.85
CA GLU A 245 15.57 14.58 -18.74
C GLU A 245 16.19 15.93 -19.15
N ARG A 246 16.87 16.60 -18.21
CA ARG A 246 17.74 17.72 -18.56
C ARG A 246 18.97 17.14 -19.24
N VAL A 247 18.78 16.53 -20.40
CA VAL A 247 19.91 16.21 -21.26
C VAL A 247 20.45 17.57 -21.64
N VAL A 248 21.59 17.93 -21.05
CA VAL A 248 22.47 18.95 -21.61
C VAL A 248 23.00 18.33 -22.90
N SER A 249 22.12 18.19 -23.90
CA SER A 249 22.50 17.69 -25.21
C SER A 249 23.46 18.74 -25.75
N ARG A 250 24.73 18.35 -25.86
CA ARG A 250 25.66 18.98 -26.79
C ARG A 250 24.89 19.15 -28.09
N LYS A 251 24.74 20.40 -28.51
CA LYS A 251 23.97 20.83 -29.69
C LYS A 251 24.07 19.77 -30.79
N ASN A 252 22.97 19.04 -31.07
CA ASN A 252 22.52 18.60 -32.40
C ASN A 252 21.69 17.30 -32.42
N GLU A 253 21.48 16.59 -31.32
CA GLU A 253 20.55 15.45 -31.35
C GLU A 253 19.16 15.88 -30.86
N LYS A 254 18.23 16.00 -31.81
CA LYS A 254 16.79 16.05 -31.54
C LYS A 254 16.39 14.68 -30.99
N ILE A 255 16.59 14.46 -29.70
CA ILE A 255 16.12 13.27 -29.01
C ILE A 255 14.59 13.25 -29.19
N LYS A 256 14.09 12.33 -30.02
CA LYS A 256 12.66 12.09 -30.11
C LYS A 256 12.22 11.54 -28.77
N TRP A 257 11.23 12.19 -28.15
CA TRP A 257 10.58 11.74 -26.91
C TRP A 257 10.01 10.32 -27.00
N GLU A 258 9.84 9.81 -28.23
CA GLU A 258 9.45 8.44 -28.55
C GLU A 258 10.49 7.40 -28.11
N GLN A 259 11.77 7.78 -27.96
CA GLN A 259 12.84 6.85 -27.61
C GLN A 259 13.30 7.05 -26.17
N TRP A 260 13.07 6.02 -25.36
CA TRP A 260 13.56 5.96 -24.00
C TRP A 260 15.07 5.72 -23.98
N ASN A 261 15.83 6.72 -23.57
CA ASN A 261 17.26 6.57 -23.36
C ASN A 261 17.53 5.91 -22.00
N LYS A 262 18.31 4.84 -22.00
CA LYS A 262 18.82 4.18 -20.79
C LYS A 262 19.91 5.06 -20.15
N GLY A 263 19.49 6.10 -19.45
CA GLY A 263 20.33 7.05 -18.72
C GLY A 263 20.20 6.87 -17.22
N SER A 264 21.14 7.45 -16.44
CA SER A 264 21.11 7.34 -14.97
C SER A 264 19.82 7.88 -14.35
N GLN A 265 19.17 8.87 -15.00
CA GLN A 265 17.93 9.48 -14.51
C GLN A 265 16.68 8.63 -14.76
N THR A 266 16.76 7.69 -15.70
CA THR A 266 15.68 6.76 -16.07
C THR A 266 15.91 5.35 -15.54
N PHE A 267 17.04 5.08 -14.89
CA PHE A 267 17.33 3.79 -14.26
C PHE A 267 16.18 3.31 -13.34
N LEU A 268 15.62 4.20 -12.53
CA LEU A 268 14.50 3.85 -11.64
C LEU A 268 13.27 3.40 -12.43
N LEU A 269 12.91 4.14 -13.49
CA LEU A 269 11.80 3.76 -14.38
C LEU A 269 12.10 2.42 -15.07
N HIS A 270 13.37 2.17 -15.40
CA HIS A 270 13.79 0.94 -16.06
C HIS A 270 13.64 -0.27 -15.15
N SER A 271 14.15 -0.16 -13.93
CA SER A 271 13.97 -1.18 -12.90
C SER A 271 12.50 -1.43 -12.60
N TRP A 272 11.68 -0.38 -12.54
CA TRP A 272 10.24 -0.49 -12.30
C TRP A 272 9.50 -1.20 -13.44
N ALA A 273 9.82 -0.88 -14.70
CA ALA A 273 9.19 -1.52 -15.85
C ALA A 273 9.56 -3.00 -15.95
N LEU A 274 10.85 -3.34 -15.76
CA LEU A 274 11.30 -4.74 -15.73
C LEU A 274 10.65 -5.50 -14.57
N HIS A 275 10.58 -4.90 -13.39
CA HIS A 275 9.91 -5.51 -12.25
C HIS A 275 8.44 -5.83 -12.55
N ASN A 276 7.70 -4.92 -13.19
CA ASN A 276 6.31 -5.18 -13.56
C ASN A 276 6.16 -6.20 -14.69
N ILE A 277 7.13 -6.30 -15.62
CA ILE A 277 7.18 -7.43 -16.57
C ILE A 277 7.39 -8.74 -15.83
N ASP A 278 8.30 -8.79 -14.87
CA ASP A 278 8.52 -9.99 -14.06
C ASP A 278 7.26 -10.38 -13.28
N ARG A 279 6.57 -9.40 -12.65
CA ARG A 279 5.27 -9.62 -12.00
C ARG A 279 4.21 -10.18 -12.95
N MET A 280 4.16 -9.71 -14.19
CA MET A 280 3.25 -10.25 -15.21
C MET A 280 3.52 -11.74 -15.47
N PHE A 281 4.80 -12.12 -15.60
CA PHE A 281 5.20 -13.52 -15.77
C PHE A 281 4.95 -14.35 -14.51
N ASP A 282 5.13 -13.79 -13.32
CA ASP A 282 4.85 -14.50 -12.05
C ASP A 282 3.36 -14.83 -11.91
N ASN A 283 2.47 -13.97 -12.41
CA ASN A 283 1.04 -14.28 -12.51
C ASN A 283 0.76 -15.41 -13.52
N LEU A 284 1.47 -15.44 -14.65
CA LEU A 284 1.35 -16.51 -15.65
C LEU A 284 1.97 -17.84 -15.21
N ASN A 285 2.91 -17.83 -14.27
CA ASN A 285 3.52 -19.04 -13.71
C ASN A 285 2.56 -19.94 -12.92
N ASN A 286 1.31 -19.50 -12.69
CA ASN A 286 0.25 -20.25 -12.03
C ASN A 286 -0.91 -20.60 -12.99
N ILE A 287 -0.70 -20.52 -14.30
CA ILE A 287 -1.73 -20.71 -15.32
C ILE A 287 -2.39 -22.08 -15.26
N GLU A 288 -1.62 -23.11 -14.86
CA GLU A 288 -2.07 -24.48 -14.75
C GLU A 288 -3.16 -24.69 -13.68
N LYS A 289 -3.24 -23.80 -12.69
CA LYS A 289 -4.23 -23.91 -11.61
C LYS A 289 -5.62 -23.42 -12.02
N ASN A 290 -5.72 -22.77 -13.18
CA ASN A 290 -7.00 -22.25 -13.63
C ASN A 290 -7.89 -23.39 -14.14
N LYS A 291 -9.17 -23.36 -13.77
CA LYS A 291 -10.15 -24.38 -14.17
C LYS A 291 -10.79 -24.10 -15.51
N SER A 292 -10.68 -22.87 -16.03
CA SER A 292 -11.27 -22.49 -17.31
C SER A 292 -10.43 -23.00 -18.48
N LEU A 293 -11.06 -23.13 -19.65
CA LEU A 293 -10.34 -23.37 -20.90
C LEU A 293 -9.40 -22.19 -21.17
N ILE A 294 -8.12 -22.46 -21.40
CA ILE A 294 -7.10 -21.43 -21.64
C ILE A 294 -6.60 -21.56 -23.07
N ASP A 295 -6.76 -20.52 -23.87
CA ASP A 295 -6.10 -20.42 -25.17
C ASP A 295 -4.67 -19.90 -24.98
N ILE A 296 -3.75 -20.86 -24.88
CA ILE A 296 -2.32 -20.61 -24.70
C ILE A 296 -1.70 -19.90 -25.89
N GLU A 297 -2.11 -20.25 -27.10
CA GLU A 297 -1.58 -19.63 -28.31
C GLU A 297 -1.93 -18.14 -28.33
N ALA A 298 -3.17 -17.81 -27.97
CA ALA A 298 -3.60 -16.43 -27.86
C ALA A 298 -2.80 -15.66 -26.80
N ILE A 299 -2.50 -16.27 -25.64
CA ILE A 299 -1.66 -15.67 -24.59
C ILE A 299 -0.26 -15.38 -25.11
N TYR A 300 0.37 -16.34 -25.79
CA TYR A 300 1.70 -16.14 -26.37
C TYR A 300 1.71 -15.01 -27.39
N MET A 301 0.77 -15.02 -28.33
CA MET A 301 0.66 -13.99 -29.37
C MET A 301 0.49 -12.60 -28.75
N LYS A 302 -0.23 -12.52 -27.65
CA LYS A 302 -0.42 -11.27 -26.90
C LYS A 302 0.85 -10.82 -26.18
N LEU A 303 1.62 -11.75 -25.59
CA LEU A 303 2.93 -11.45 -25.00
C LEU A 303 3.94 -10.98 -26.05
N VAL A 304 3.98 -11.60 -27.22
CA VAL A 304 4.87 -11.18 -28.32
C VAL A 304 4.47 -9.80 -28.85
N SER A 305 3.17 -9.53 -29.01
CA SER A 305 2.65 -8.21 -29.38
C SER A 305 3.00 -7.14 -28.34
N CYS A 306 2.85 -7.48 -27.05
CA CYS A 306 3.22 -6.64 -25.92
C CYS A 306 4.72 -6.31 -25.95
N ALA A 307 5.59 -7.33 -26.06
CA ALA A 307 7.04 -7.16 -26.15
C ALA A 307 7.46 -6.34 -27.37
N SER A 308 6.81 -6.54 -28.51
CA SER A 308 7.05 -5.76 -29.73
C SER A 308 6.66 -4.29 -29.58
N SER A 309 5.57 -4.01 -28.85
CA SER A 309 5.14 -2.64 -28.56
C SER A 309 6.17 -1.93 -27.66
N PHE A 310 6.67 -2.62 -26.63
CA PHE A 310 7.67 -2.09 -25.72
C PHE A 310 9.07 -1.96 -26.34
N ALA A 311 9.43 -2.83 -27.30
CA ALA A 311 10.68 -2.72 -28.03
C ALA A 311 10.81 -1.38 -28.77
N ARG A 312 9.69 -0.80 -29.24
CA ARG A 312 9.67 0.53 -29.88
C ARG A 312 10.08 1.66 -28.93
N ILE A 313 9.84 1.47 -27.64
CA ILE A 313 10.19 2.41 -26.56
C ILE A 313 11.52 1.95 -25.93
N GLY A 314 12.28 1.02 -26.52
CA GLY A 314 13.60 0.60 -26.02
C GLY A 314 13.59 -0.44 -24.88
N LEU A 315 12.42 -1.03 -24.58
CA LEU A 315 12.24 -2.11 -23.62
C LEU A 315 11.94 -3.42 -24.35
N ASP A 316 12.99 -4.09 -24.83
CA ASP A 316 12.84 -5.37 -25.52
C ASP A 316 13.01 -6.54 -24.54
N PHE A 317 11.96 -7.34 -24.40
CA PHE A 317 11.95 -8.56 -23.58
C PHE A 317 11.44 -9.78 -24.36
N ARG A 318 11.52 -9.76 -25.70
CA ARG A 318 11.11 -10.89 -26.55
C ARG A 318 11.85 -12.18 -26.20
N ASN A 319 13.14 -12.09 -25.87
CA ASN A 319 13.92 -13.24 -25.40
C ASN A 319 13.39 -13.79 -24.07
N THR A 320 12.99 -12.90 -23.16
CA THR A 320 12.35 -13.29 -21.89
C THR A 320 11.00 -13.95 -22.12
N VAL A 321 10.22 -13.50 -23.12
CA VAL A 321 8.99 -14.17 -23.52
C VAL A 321 9.29 -15.61 -23.95
N ALA A 322 10.24 -15.80 -24.86
CA ALA A 322 10.58 -17.14 -25.35
C ALA A 322 11.01 -18.11 -24.24
N ASP A 323 11.93 -17.66 -23.36
CA ASP A 323 12.44 -18.49 -22.26
C ASP A 323 11.36 -18.78 -21.20
N LYS A 324 10.75 -17.74 -20.61
CA LYS A 324 9.77 -17.92 -19.53
C LYS A 324 8.51 -18.63 -20.02
N PHE A 325 8.04 -18.34 -21.23
CA PHE A 325 6.86 -18.99 -21.76
C PHE A 325 7.10 -20.47 -22.04
N SER A 326 8.29 -20.86 -22.52
CA SER A 326 8.62 -22.28 -22.68
C SER A 326 8.54 -23.05 -21.35
N GLN A 327 9.02 -22.46 -20.26
CA GLN A 327 8.94 -23.05 -18.92
C GLN A 327 7.48 -23.17 -18.44
N ILE A 328 6.66 -22.15 -18.68
CA ILE A 328 5.22 -22.15 -18.38
C ILE A 328 4.51 -23.25 -19.16
N MET A 329 4.82 -23.40 -20.45
CA MET A 329 4.26 -24.43 -21.32
C MET A 329 4.54 -25.84 -20.81
N ILE A 330 5.79 -26.12 -20.44
CA ILE A 330 6.17 -27.45 -19.91
C ILE A 330 5.36 -27.74 -18.64
N LYS A 331 5.28 -26.79 -17.71
CA LYS A 331 4.53 -26.95 -16.46
C LYS A 331 3.03 -27.18 -16.71
N TYR A 332 2.43 -26.38 -17.60
CA TYR A 332 1.03 -26.51 -17.99
C TYR A 332 0.73 -27.90 -18.56
N THR A 333 1.56 -28.37 -19.48
CA THR A 333 1.45 -29.69 -20.08
C THR A 333 1.57 -30.80 -19.05
N PHE A 334 2.54 -30.69 -18.14
CA PHE A 334 2.73 -31.70 -17.11
C PHE A 334 1.53 -31.78 -16.18
N HIS A 335 1.00 -30.61 -15.78
CA HIS A 335 -0.20 -30.55 -14.96
C HIS A 335 -1.43 -31.13 -15.67
N ASN A 336 -1.60 -30.86 -16.96
CA ASN A 336 -2.73 -31.37 -17.71
C ASN A 336 -2.65 -32.87 -17.96
N ILE A 337 -1.45 -33.41 -18.26
CA ILE A 337 -1.23 -34.85 -18.37
C ILE A 337 -1.51 -35.52 -17.03
N ASP A 338 -1.01 -34.97 -15.92
CA ASP A 338 -1.28 -35.51 -14.59
C ASP A 338 -2.79 -35.46 -14.28
N THR A 339 -3.46 -34.37 -14.61
CA THR A 339 -4.91 -34.22 -14.41
C THR A 339 -5.72 -35.25 -15.22
N CYS A 340 -5.40 -35.47 -16.51
CA CYS A 340 -6.11 -36.47 -17.32
C CYS A 340 -5.81 -37.89 -16.85
N THR A 341 -4.59 -38.15 -16.37
CA THR A 341 -4.20 -39.43 -15.75
C THR A 341 -4.98 -39.69 -14.48
N VAL A 342 -5.08 -38.69 -13.59
CA VAL A 342 -5.84 -38.80 -12.33
C VAL A 342 -7.33 -38.98 -12.61
N LYS A 343 -7.90 -38.29 -13.60
CA LYS A 343 -9.30 -38.50 -14.02
C LYS A 343 -9.54 -39.97 -14.40
N LEU A 344 -8.70 -40.54 -15.26
CA LEU A 344 -8.82 -41.94 -15.69
C LEU A 344 -8.61 -42.93 -14.52
N THR A 345 -7.52 -42.77 -13.77
CA THR A 345 -7.17 -43.69 -12.67
C THR A 345 -8.08 -43.56 -11.44
N SER A 346 -8.88 -42.48 -11.33
CA SER A 346 -9.91 -42.35 -10.31
C SER A 346 -11.17 -43.18 -10.58
N ALA A 347 -11.32 -43.72 -11.81
CA ALA A 347 -12.43 -44.59 -12.14
C ALA A 347 -12.34 -45.91 -11.35
N THR A 348 -13.46 -46.30 -10.74
CA THR A 348 -13.54 -47.51 -9.89
C THR A 348 -14.00 -48.74 -10.64
N LYS A 349 -14.40 -48.60 -11.91
CA LYS A 349 -14.93 -49.66 -12.76
C LYS A 349 -14.46 -49.44 -14.20
N LEU A 350 -14.22 -50.53 -14.92
CA LEU A 350 -13.96 -50.51 -16.35
C LEU A 350 -15.29 -50.60 -17.12
N ASN A 351 -15.72 -49.48 -17.70
CA ASN A 351 -16.93 -49.45 -18.53
C ASN A 351 -16.57 -49.78 -19.98
N ILE A 352 -16.54 -51.08 -20.29
CA ILE A 352 -16.27 -51.58 -21.64
C ILE A 352 -17.54 -52.16 -22.24
N ILE A 353 -17.90 -51.74 -23.45
CA ILE A 353 -19.05 -52.27 -24.18
C ILE A 353 -18.70 -53.65 -24.74
N ASN A 354 -19.37 -54.69 -24.24
CA ASN A 354 -19.29 -56.03 -24.80
C ASN A 354 -20.17 -56.12 -26.06
N VAL A 355 -19.54 -56.48 -27.19
CA VAL A 355 -20.11 -56.91 -28.48
C VAL A 355 -21.58 -56.55 -28.71
N ASP A 356 -21.82 -55.46 -29.45
CA ASP A 356 -23.06 -55.31 -30.21
C ASP A 356 -22.85 -55.91 -31.62
N GLU A 357 -23.64 -56.93 -31.97
CA GLU A 357 -23.68 -57.56 -33.30
C GLU A 357 -24.05 -56.58 -34.44
N ASN A 358 -24.42 -55.34 -34.12
CA ASN A 358 -24.78 -54.31 -35.10
C ASN A 358 -23.60 -53.47 -35.63
N TYR A 359 -22.35 -53.77 -35.22
CA TYR A 359 -21.19 -52.93 -35.53
C TYR A 359 -20.82 -52.85 -37.02
N GLU A 360 -20.98 -53.93 -37.79
CA GLU A 360 -20.71 -53.90 -39.25
C GLU A 360 -21.60 -52.90 -40.02
N ASN A 361 -22.71 -52.45 -39.42
CA ASN A 361 -23.66 -51.54 -40.07
C ASN A 361 -23.45 -50.07 -39.68
N ALA A 362 -22.83 -49.77 -38.54
CA ALA A 362 -22.67 -48.39 -38.05
C ALA A 362 -21.45 -47.67 -38.65
N THR A 363 -20.40 -48.39 -39.05
CA THR A 363 -19.16 -47.81 -39.59
C THR A 363 -19.19 -47.56 -41.10
N LYS A 364 -20.01 -48.29 -41.86
CA LYS A 364 -20.19 -48.08 -43.32
C LYS A 364 -20.49 -46.62 -43.71
N PRO A 365 -21.41 -45.89 -43.06
CA PRO A 365 -21.73 -44.53 -43.50
C PRO A 365 -20.61 -43.49 -43.28
N LEU A 366 -19.59 -43.76 -42.45
CA LEU A 366 -18.48 -42.82 -42.23
C LEU A 366 -17.34 -42.97 -43.25
N VAL A 367 -17.10 -44.19 -43.74
CA VAL A 367 -16.02 -44.48 -44.71
C VAL A 367 -16.39 -44.02 -46.13
N GLU A 368 -17.68 -43.86 -46.43
CA GLU A 368 -18.14 -43.32 -47.72
C GLU A 368 -17.75 -41.85 -47.95
N SER A 369 -17.40 -41.11 -46.90
CA SER A 369 -16.79 -39.79 -47.06
C SER A 369 -15.33 -39.93 -47.48
N GLU A 370 -15.05 -39.70 -48.76
CA GLU A 370 -13.71 -39.72 -49.36
C GLU A 370 -12.68 -38.88 -48.56
N PHE A 371 -13.12 -37.76 -47.98
CA PHE A 371 -12.30 -36.90 -47.12
C PHE A 371 -11.88 -37.60 -45.81
N LEU A 372 -12.83 -38.26 -45.14
CA LEU A 372 -12.55 -39.00 -43.92
C LEU A 372 -11.72 -40.25 -44.23
N ALA A 373 -12.01 -40.98 -45.30
CA ALA A 373 -11.28 -42.17 -45.70
C ALA A 373 -9.77 -41.90 -45.89
N VAL A 374 -9.39 -40.77 -46.50
CA VAL A 374 -7.97 -40.40 -46.67
C VAL A 374 -7.29 -40.07 -45.33
N HIS A 375 -7.97 -39.35 -44.43
CA HIS A 375 -7.41 -39.03 -43.11
C HIS A 375 -7.36 -40.25 -42.19
N LEU A 376 -8.37 -41.12 -42.25
CA LEU A 376 -8.49 -42.35 -41.47
C LEU A 376 -7.55 -43.45 -41.98
N ASN A 377 -7.27 -43.53 -43.28
CA ASN A 377 -6.29 -44.50 -43.78
C ASN A 377 -4.85 -44.16 -43.36
N ASN A 378 -4.55 -42.87 -43.13
CA ASN A 378 -3.21 -42.42 -42.74
C ASN A 378 -2.90 -42.61 -41.25
N LEU A 379 -3.93 -42.73 -40.41
CA LEU A 379 -3.79 -43.04 -38.99
C LEU A 379 -4.45 -44.41 -38.79
N LYS A 380 -3.67 -45.47 -38.62
CA LYS A 380 -4.15 -46.84 -38.29
C LYS A 380 -4.97 -46.85 -36.98
N THR A 381 -6.11 -46.19 -36.98
CA THR A 381 -7.02 -46.09 -35.85
C THR A 381 -7.87 -47.33 -35.93
N ASN A 382 -7.43 -48.37 -35.22
CA ASN A 382 -8.27 -49.51 -34.96
C ASN A 382 -9.50 -48.99 -34.23
N TRP A 383 -10.66 -49.18 -34.83
CA TRP A 383 -11.88 -48.58 -34.33
C TRP A 383 -12.30 -49.14 -32.98
N SER A 384 -11.72 -50.25 -32.52
CA SER A 384 -12.10 -50.91 -31.27
C SER A 384 -12.22 -49.94 -30.11
N LEU A 385 -11.37 -48.91 -30.01
CA LEU A 385 -11.34 -47.94 -28.91
C LEU A 385 -12.71 -47.33 -28.57
N TYR A 386 -13.67 -47.23 -29.51
CA TYR A 386 -15.04 -46.78 -29.20
C TYR A 386 -15.72 -47.58 -28.08
N ARG A 387 -15.30 -48.83 -27.84
CA ARG A 387 -15.85 -49.68 -26.78
C ARG A 387 -15.42 -49.25 -25.40
N TRP A 388 -14.37 -48.44 -25.29
CA TRP A 388 -13.82 -47.93 -24.04
C TRP A 388 -13.81 -46.40 -24.05
N ASP A 389 -14.89 -45.83 -23.53
CA ASP A 389 -15.10 -44.38 -23.50
C ASP A 389 -14.00 -43.67 -22.69
N ASP A 390 -13.68 -44.16 -21.49
CA ASP A 390 -12.67 -43.54 -20.62
C ASP A 390 -11.28 -43.50 -21.29
N GLY A 391 -10.89 -44.58 -21.99
CA GLY A 391 -9.64 -44.63 -22.75
C GLY A 391 -9.64 -43.69 -23.95
N THR A 392 -10.79 -43.56 -24.63
CA THR A 392 -10.98 -42.60 -25.73
C THR A 392 -10.88 -41.15 -25.23
N VAL A 393 -11.51 -40.84 -24.09
CA VAL A 393 -11.45 -39.51 -23.46
C VAL A 393 -10.01 -39.17 -23.08
N TYR A 394 -9.29 -40.10 -22.44
CA TYR A 394 -7.89 -39.91 -22.10
C TYR A 394 -7.03 -39.65 -23.35
N ALA A 395 -7.15 -40.47 -24.40
CA ALA A 395 -6.40 -40.29 -25.63
C ALA A 395 -6.68 -38.93 -26.28
N ASN A 396 -7.95 -38.51 -26.32
CA ASN A 396 -8.36 -37.22 -26.86
C ASN A 396 -7.86 -36.04 -26.02
N GLU A 397 -7.85 -36.15 -24.68
CA GLU A 397 -7.26 -35.13 -23.79
C GLU A 397 -5.75 -35.01 -24.04
N ILE A 398 -5.02 -36.11 -24.21
CA ILE A 398 -3.60 -36.08 -24.58
C ILE A 398 -3.39 -35.40 -25.95
N VAL A 399 -4.19 -35.75 -26.95
CA VAL A 399 -4.11 -35.10 -28.27
C VAL A 399 -4.41 -33.60 -28.18
N ALA A 400 -5.39 -33.19 -27.38
CA ALA A 400 -5.69 -31.78 -27.15
C ALA A 400 -4.48 -31.06 -26.54
N ILE A 401 -3.85 -31.64 -25.51
CA ILE A 401 -2.63 -31.10 -24.89
C ILE A 401 -1.48 -30.99 -25.90
N LEU A 402 -1.27 -32.02 -26.72
CA LEU A 402 -0.24 -32.01 -27.77
C LEU A 402 -0.52 -30.95 -28.86
N ASN A 403 -1.79 -30.75 -29.21
CA ASN A 403 -2.20 -29.72 -30.16
C ASN A 403 -1.98 -28.30 -29.60
N ASP A 404 -2.30 -28.05 -28.33
CA ASP A 404 -2.04 -26.77 -27.66
C ASP A 404 -0.53 -26.43 -27.66
N MET A 405 0.32 -27.46 -27.61
CA MET A 405 1.76 -27.31 -27.58
C MET A 405 2.43 -27.16 -28.95
N ARG A 406 1.74 -27.45 -30.06
CA ARG A 406 2.33 -27.62 -31.41
C ARG A 406 3.21 -26.45 -31.87
N HIS A 407 2.94 -25.24 -31.39
CA HIS A 407 3.63 -24.01 -31.80
C HIS A 407 4.81 -23.62 -30.89
N PHE A 408 4.95 -24.27 -29.73
CA PHE A 408 5.92 -23.88 -28.68
C PHE A 408 6.87 -24.99 -28.28
N LEU A 409 6.76 -26.15 -28.91
CA LEU A 409 7.60 -27.30 -28.63
C LEU A 409 8.99 -27.10 -29.19
N LEU A 410 9.90 -26.75 -28.29
CA LEU A 410 11.32 -26.87 -28.53
C LEU A 410 11.68 -28.36 -28.43
N PRO A 411 12.46 -28.90 -29.38
CA PRO A 411 12.96 -30.28 -29.32
C PRO A 411 13.74 -30.62 -28.04
N SER A 412 14.27 -29.61 -27.35
CA SER A 412 14.85 -29.75 -26.01
C SER A 412 13.87 -30.28 -24.95
N ASN A 413 12.56 -30.08 -25.16
CA ASN A 413 11.51 -30.44 -24.22
C ASN A 413 10.99 -31.86 -24.46
N LEU A 414 11.32 -32.49 -25.60
CA LEU A 414 10.83 -33.79 -26.02
C LEU A 414 11.09 -34.87 -24.97
N ASN A 415 12.32 -34.95 -24.46
CA ASN A 415 12.68 -35.91 -23.42
C ASN A 415 11.80 -35.77 -22.17
N SER A 416 11.56 -34.53 -21.73
CA SER A 416 10.76 -34.26 -20.55
C SER A 416 9.29 -34.65 -20.76
N ILE A 417 8.76 -34.48 -21.98
CA ILE A 417 7.39 -34.89 -22.34
C ILE A 417 7.27 -36.41 -22.35
N ILE A 418 8.24 -37.11 -22.98
CA ILE A 418 8.27 -38.57 -23.00
C ILE A 418 8.31 -39.13 -21.58
N MET A 419 9.14 -38.56 -20.69
CA MET A 419 9.20 -38.98 -19.29
C MET A 419 7.86 -38.81 -18.57
N VAL A 420 7.15 -37.71 -18.82
CA VAL A 420 5.84 -37.46 -18.19
C VAL A 420 4.75 -38.38 -18.76
N LEU A 421 4.75 -38.65 -20.06
CA LEU A 421 3.86 -39.64 -20.67
C LEU A 421 4.15 -41.06 -20.16
N LYS A 422 5.42 -41.46 -20.06
CA LYS A 422 5.83 -42.75 -19.46
C LYS A 422 5.37 -42.84 -18.00
N ASN A 423 5.49 -41.77 -17.22
CA ASN A 423 4.97 -41.73 -15.86
C ASN A 423 3.44 -41.83 -15.79
N SER A 424 2.73 -41.18 -16.71
CA SER A 424 1.28 -41.32 -16.84
C SER A 424 0.88 -42.76 -17.17
N PHE A 425 1.53 -43.36 -18.16
CA PHE A 425 1.28 -44.75 -18.57
C PHE A 425 1.58 -45.72 -17.43
N ARG A 426 2.65 -45.49 -16.66
CA ARG A 426 2.93 -46.28 -15.45
C ARG A 426 1.76 -46.25 -14.46
N GLN A 427 1.21 -45.08 -14.16
CA GLN A 427 0.05 -44.97 -13.27
C GLN A 427 -1.19 -45.67 -13.84
N ILE A 428 -1.40 -45.59 -15.15
CA ILE A 428 -2.51 -46.28 -15.82
C ILE A 428 -2.31 -47.80 -15.78
N PHE A 429 -1.10 -48.31 -15.99
CA PHE A 429 -0.81 -49.75 -15.88
C PHE A 429 -0.99 -50.26 -14.45
N GLU A 430 -0.52 -49.51 -13.45
CA GLU A 430 -0.76 -49.84 -12.03
C GLU A 430 -2.25 -49.87 -11.70
N TRP A 431 -3.03 -48.96 -12.29
CA TRP A 431 -4.48 -48.94 -12.14
C TRP A 431 -5.15 -50.12 -12.84
N LEU A 432 -4.81 -50.41 -14.10
CA LEU A 432 -5.31 -51.57 -14.87
C LEU A 432 -4.95 -52.90 -14.19
N ASP A 433 -3.76 -53.01 -13.59
CA ASP A 433 -3.30 -54.22 -12.89
C ASP A 433 -4.24 -54.62 -11.72
N ASN A 434 -4.95 -53.65 -11.13
CA ASN A 434 -5.93 -53.93 -10.07
C ASN A 434 -7.18 -54.65 -10.60
N PHE A 435 -7.51 -54.52 -11.88
CA PHE A 435 -8.70 -55.15 -12.48
C PHE A 435 -8.44 -56.58 -12.97
N ILE A 436 -7.19 -56.91 -13.30
CA ILE A 436 -6.80 -58.25 -13.79
C ILE A 436 -7.20 -59.35 -12.79
N GLY A 437 -7.12 -59.08 -11.48
CA GLY A 437 -7.38 -60.08 -10.42
C GLY A 437 -8.85 -60.27 -10.05
N GLU A 438 -9.70 -59.24 -10.16
CA GLU A 438 -11.11 -59.29 -9.75
C GLU A 438 -12.04 -59.80 -10.87
N GLU A 439 -11.67 -59.63 -12.15
CA GLU A 439 -12.61 -59.72 -13.28
C GLU A 439 -12.31 -60.74 -14.39
N TYR A 440 -11.35 -61.67 -14.25
CA TYR A 440 -11.25 -62.85 -15.15
C TYR A 440 -12.60 -63.62 -15.31
N ARG A 441 -13.64 -63.30 -14.53
CA ARG A 441 -14.98 -63.87 -14.66
C ARG A 441 -15.88 -63.24 -15.73
N ASN A 442 -15.76 -61.96 -16.10
CA ASN A 442 -16.82 -61.33 -16.88
C ASN A 442 -16.39 -60.76 -18.23
N ASN A 443 -15.26 -60.07 -18.33
CA ASN A 443 -14.81 -59.46 -19.58
C ASN A 443 -13.36 -59.87 -19.83
N GLU A 444 -13.04 -60.27 -21.06
CA GLU A 444 -11.66 -60.40 -21.52
C GLU A 444 -10.86 -59.12 -21.20
N PRO A 445 -9.51 -59.19 -21.09
CA PRO A 445 -8.62 -58.06 -20.79
C PRO A 445 -8.54 -57.06 -21.96
N LEU A 446 -9.70 -56.55 -22.37
CA LEU A 446 -9.91 -55.77 -23.56
C LEU A 446 -9.33 -54.37 -23.38
N ALA A 447 -9.46 -53.76 -22.19
CA ALA A 447 -8.91 -52.44 -21.91
C ALA A 447 -7.37 -52.45 -21.96
N GLU A 448 -6.74 -53.47 -21.40
CA GLU A 448 -5.29 -53.65 -21.42
C GLU A 448 -4.80 -53.82 -22.86
N VAL A 449 -5.52 -54.60 -23.67
CA VAL A 449 -5.22 -54.77 -25.10
C VAL A 449 -5.41 -53.46 -25.86
N MET A 450 -6.51 -52.74 -25.65
CA MET A 450 -6.78 -51.45 -26.31
C MET A 450 -5.76 -50.38 -25.93
N PHE A 451 -5.39 -50.31 -24.65
CA PHE A 451 -4.40 -49.34 -24.20
C PHE A 451 -3.04 -49.60 -24.85
N ILE A 452 -2.57 -50.86 -24.82
CA ILE A 452 -1.27 -51.25 -25.36
C ILE A 452 -1.22 -51.18 -26.89
N LYS A 453 -2.27 -51.63 -27.57
CA LYS A 453 -2.26 -51.79 -29.04
C LYS A 453 -2.85 -50.62 -29.80
N GLU A 454 -3.64 -49.75 -29.16
CA GLU A 454 -4.33 -48.65 -29.84
C GLU A 454 -3.93 -47.29 -29.26
N VAL A 455 -4.08 -47.09 -27.95
CA VAL A 455 -3.82 -45.79 -27.31
C VAL A 455 -2.33 -45.42 -27.37
N ILE A 456 -1.43 -46.31 -26.92
CA ILE A 456 0.01 -46.02 -26.90
C ILE A 456 0.55 -45.78 -28.31
N PRO A 457 0.34 -46.66 -29.31
CA PRO A 457 0.87 -46.45 -30.66
C PRO A 457 0.27 -45.21 -31.34
N TYR A 458 -0.98 -44.85 -31.01
CA TYR A 458 -1.59 -43.63 -31.51
C TYR A 458 -0.90 -42.38 -30.94
N ILE A 459 -0.61 -42.34 -29.63
CA ILE A 459 0.13 -41.23 -29.01
C ILE A 459 1.56 -41.16 -29.56
N GLU A 460 2.23 -42.30 -29.75
CA GLU A 460 3.54 -42.37 -30.41
C GLU A 460 3.49 -41.78 -31.83
N ALA A 461 2.47 -42.12 -32.62
CA ALA A 461 2.29 -41.57 -33.96
C ALA A 461 2.05 -40.05 -33.93
N CYS A 462 1.28 -39.55 -32.95
CA CYS A 462 1.10 -38.11 -32.73
C CYS A 462 2.43 -37.42 -32.39
N LEU A 463 3.25 -38.00 -31.51
CA LEU A 463 4.57 -37.46 -31.18
C LEU A 463 5.50 -37.45 -32.40
N LYS A 464 5.58 -38.55 -33.16
CA LYS A 464 6.38 -38.63 -34.38
C LYS A 464 5.94 -37.63 -35.46
N LYS A 465 4.66 -37.24 -35.47
CA LYS A 465 4.15 -36.20 -36.38
C LYS A 465 4.54 -34.79 -35.94
N ILE A 466 4.55 -34.53 -34.63
CA ILE A 466 4.95 -33.23 -34.08
C ILE A 466 6.48 -33.06 -34.13
N PHE A 467 7.21 -34.13 -33.84
CA PHE A 467 8.66 -34.18 -33.84
C PHE A 467 9.13 -35.20 -34.88
N SER A 468 9.05 -34.83 -36.16
CA SER A 468 9.49 -35.73 -37.23
C SER A 468 10.97 -36.08 -37.10
N TYR A 469 11.33 -37.27 -37.57
CA TYR A 469 12.72 -37.71 -37.63
C TYR A 469 13.59 -36.69 -38.36
N ASP A 470 13.15 -36.18 -39.51
CA ASP A 470 13.87 -35.16 -40.27
C ASP A 470 14.17 -33.91 -39.43
N LEU A 471 13.19 -33.41 -38.67
CA LEU A 471 13.36 -32.24 -37.82
C LEU A 471 14.40 -32.48 -36.72
N ILE A 472 14.36 -33.65 -36.07
CA ILE A 472 15.32 -33.99 -35.02
C ILE A 472 16.70 -34.21 -35.61
N ASN A 473 16.81 -34.97 -36.69
CA ASN A 473 18.08 -35.29 -37.32
C ASN A 473 18.79 -34.04 -37.84
N ASP A 474 18.05 -33.09 -38.41
CA ASP A 474 18.57 -31.79 -38.84
C ASP A 474 19.16 -30.98 -37.68
N LEU A 475 18.53 -31.03 -36.49
CA LEU A 475 19.01 -30.32 -35.30
C LEU A 475 20.30 -30.92 -34.73
N TYR A 476 20.50 -32.22 -34.92
CA TYR A 476 21.70 -32.95 -34.52
C TYR A 476 22.67 -33.15 -35.69
N ASN A 477 22.58 -32.35 -36.76
CA ASN A 477 23.49 -32.37 -37.91
C ASN A 477 23.65 -33.75 -38.59
N GLY A 478 22.62 -34.60 -38.57
CA GLY A 478 22.67 -35.91 -39.21
C GLY A 478 23.24 -37.04 -38.36
N GLU A 479 23.51 -36.82 -37.06
CA GLU A 479 24.11 -37.82 -36.16
C GLU A 479 23.11 -38.82 -35.56
N VAL A 480 21.81 -38.66 -35.81
CA VAL A 480 20.76 -39.50 -35.20
C VAL A 480 20.40 -40.62 -36.15
N GLU A 481 20.62 -41.87 -35.75
CA GLU A 481 20.14 -43.03 -36.49
C GLU A 481 18.62 -43.18 -36.35
N GLU A 482 17.94 -43.60 -37.43
CA GLU A 482 16.47 -43.79 -37.44
C GLU A 482 16.02 -44.80 -36.37
N ASN A 483 16.80 -45.85 -36.14
CA ASN A 483 16.54 -46.84 -35.09
C ASN A 483 16.59 -46.23 -33.68
N ASP A 484 17.56 -45.37 -33.41
CA ASP A 484 17.69 -44.71 -32.10
C ASP A 484 16.54 -43.73 -31.87
N TYR A 485 16.12 -43.02 -32.92
CA TYR A 485 14.93 -42.16 -32.88
C TYR A 485 13.66 -42.97 -32.58
N ASP A 486 13.45 -44.10 -33.26
CA ASP A 486 12.27 -44.93 -33.04
C ASP A 486 12.25 -45.55 -31.65
N LEU A 487 13.39 -46.01 -31.16
CA LEU A 487 13.55 -46.48 -29.78
C LEU A 487 13.26 -45.38 -28.76
N PHE A 488 13.72 -44.15 -29.02
CA PHE A 488 13.47 -43.01 -28.15
C PHE A 488 12.00 -42.58 -28.14
N MET A 489 11.33 -42.63 -29.30
CA MET A 489 9.91 -42.33 -29.43
C MET A 489 8.99 -43.44 -28.91
N THR A 490 9.54 -44.63 -28.63
CA THR A 490 8.76 -45.73 -28.03
C THR A 490 8.43 -45.40 -26.57
N LEU A 491 7.13 -45.25 -26.29
CA LEU A 491 6.63 -44.89 -24.98
C LEU A 491 6.42 -46.12 -24.10
N PHE A 492 6.12 -47.28 -24.70
CA PHE A 492 6.04 -48.53 -23.95
C PHE A 492 7.45 -48.98 -23.52
N ASP A 493 7.66 -49.08 -22.21
CA ASP A 493 8.94 -49.47 -21.61
C ASP A 493 8.65 -50.42 -20.43
N LYS A 494 9.57 -51.35 -20.15
CA LYS A 494 9.51 -52.20 -18.95
C LYS A 494 9.46 -51.37 -17.67
N GLU A 495 10.04 -50.17 -17.69
CA GLU A 495 9.94 -49.24 -16.56
C GLU A 495 8.49 -48.79 -16.29
N CYS A 496 7.63 -48.72 -17.31
CA CYS A 496 6.21 -48.42 -17.15
C CYS A 496 5.47 -49.51 -16.35
N LEU A 497 6.00 -50.74 -16.29
CA LEU A 497 5.39 -51.88 -15.61
C LEU A 497 6.00 -52.20 -14.25
N LYS A 498 6.95 -51.39 -13.76
CA LYS A 498 7.79 -51.70 -12.59
C LYS A 498 7.02 -52.06 -11.31
N ASN A 499 5.83 -51.50 -11.12
CA ASN A 499 5.00 -51.70 -9.93
C ASN A 499 3.79 -52.64 -10.17
N CYS A 500 3.64 -53.17 -11.39
CA CYS A 500 2.53 -54.06 -11.75
C CYS A 500 2.84 -55.50 -11.32
N LYS A 501 1.89 -56.15 -10.64
CA LYS A 501 2.02 -57.56 -10.24
C LYS A 501 1.97 -58.49 -11.45
N ASN A 502 1.14 -58.15 -12.45
CA ASN A 502 0.98 -58.92 -13.68
C ASN A 502 1.80 -58.34 -14.84
N ALA A 503 2.99 -57.78 -14.59
CA ALA A 503 3.84 -57.17 -15.65
C ALA A 503 4.06 -58.09 -16.87
N ALA A 504 4.28 -59.40 -16.65
CA ALA A 504 4.46 -60.38 -17.72
C ALA A 504 3.24 -60.53 -18.64
N PHE A 505 2.03 -60.26 -18.13
CA PHE A 505 0.81 -60.30 -18.92
C PHE A 505 0.77 -59.13 -19.91
N PHE A 506 1.06 -57.91 -19.45
CA PHE A 506 1.16 -56.73 -20.31
C PHE A 506 2.27 -56.87 -21.36
N GLU A 507 3.46 -57.36 -20.96
CA GLU A 507 4.55 -57.63 -21.90
C GLU A 507 4.12 -58.63 -22.99
N LYS A 508 3.37 -59.68 -22.62
CA LYS A 508 2.86 -60.65 -23.58
C LYS A 508 1.92 -60.01 -24.61
N ILE A 509 1.00 -59.14 -24.17
CA ILE A 509 0.10 -58.40 -25.08
C ILE A 509 0.90 -57.56 -26.09
N TYR A 510 1.93 -56.85 -25.62
CA TYR A 510 2.75 -55.99 -26.47
C TYR A 510 3.57 -56.81 -27.49
N TYR A 511 4.21 -57.90 -27.05
CA TYR A 511 5.10 -58.69 -27.93
C TYR A 511 4.38 -59.71 -28.82
N GLU A 512 3.11 -60.04 -28.58
CA GLU A 512 2.36 -61.00 -29.41
C GLU A 512 2.26 -60.59 -30.89
N GLU A 513 2.34 -59.29 -31.22
CA GLU A 513 2.39 -58.83 -32.63
C GLU A 513 3.80 -58.87 -33.24
N ASN A 514 4.86 -58.65 -32.44
CA ASN A 514 6.23 -58.74 -32.98
C ASN A 514 6.54 -60.14 -33.49
N LYS A 515 5.91 -61.19 -32.94
CA LYS A 515 6.02 -62.56 -33.48
C LYS A 515 5.19 -62.81 -34.73
N ASN A 516 4.01 -62.20 -34.85
CA ASN A 516 3.18 -62.40 -36.04
C ASN A 516 3.75 -61.69 -37.28
N ASN A 517 4.42 -60.55 -37.11
CA ASN A 517 5.11 -59.87 -38.20
C ASN A 517 6.41 -60.58 -38.64
N GLU A 518 7.08 -61.33 -37.76
CA GLU A 518 8.21 -62.18 -38.16
C GLU A 518 7.76 -63.42 -38.95
N THR A 519 6.57 -63.96 -38.69
CA THR A 519 6.08 -65.15 -39.41
C THR A 519 5.58 -64.89 -40.83
N GLU A 520 5.33 -63.65 -41.23
CA GLU A 520 4.94 -63.32 -42.63
C GLU A 520 6.13 -62.92 -43.53
N SER A 521 7.37 -62.94 -43.01
CA SER A 521 8.58 -62.62 -43.78
C SER A 521 9.50 -63.84 -44.07
N VAL A 522 8.92 -65.05 -44.07
CA VAL A 522 9.54 -66.29 -44.59
C VAL A 522 8.69 -66.80 -45.75
#